data_AF-A0A7C6P8W6-F1
#
_entry.id   AF-A0A7C6P8W6-F1
#
_cell.length_a   1.000
_cell.length_b   1.000
_cell.length_c   1.000
_cell.angle_alpha   90.00
_cell.angle_beta   90.00
_cell.angle_gamma   90.00
#
_symmetry.space_group_name_H-M   'P 1'
#
loop_
_entity.id
_entity.type
_entity.pdbx_description
1 polymer ?
#
loop_
_entity_poly.entity_id
_entity_poly.type
_entity_poly.pdbx_seq_one_letter_code
_entity_poly.pdbx_strand_id
1 'polypeptide(L)'
;MEEIFELDLNAHEKLVYLYLTCTANSNMQASPSLSKIAKQCSISRSTAKRTINNLVEKGWIAKDTRHFQDGNYHSNQYTILREA
;
A
#
# COMPACT_ATOMS: atom_id res chain seq x y z
N MET A 1 1.57 -10.05 -13.90
CA MET A 1 2.36 -8.85 -14.30
C MET A 1 1.80 -8.14 -15.53
N GLU A 2 1.42 -8.83 -16.62
CA GLU A 2 0.64 -8.18 -17.69
C GLU A 2 -0.75 -7.75 -17.19
N GLU A 3 -1.39 -8.55 -16.33
CA GLU A 3 -2.70 -8.27 -15.74
C GLU A 3 -2.75 -6.96 -14.95
N ILE A 4 -1.63 -6.50 -14.36
CA ILE A 4 -1.63 -5.24 -13.60
C ILE A 4 -1.97 -4.02 -14.48
N PHE A 5 -1.64 -4.08 -15.77
CA PHE A 5 -1.90 -2.97 -16.69
C PHE A 5 -3.37 -2.89 -17.09
N GLU A 6 -4.09 -4.00 -17.01
CA GLU A 6 -5.53 -4.11 -17.28
C GLU A 6 -6.40 -3.73 -16.08
N LEU A 7 -5.81 -3.61 -14.89
CA LEU A 7 -6.54 -3.18 -13.70
C LEU A 7 -7.08 -1.76 -13.88
N ASP A 8 -8.31 -1.55 -13.37
CA ASP A 8 -8.94 -0.25 -13.19
C ASP A 8 -8.28 0.55 -12.05
N LEU A 9 -6.98 0.76 -12.20
CA LEU A 9 -6.10 1.49 -11.30
C LEU A 9 -5.39 2.59 -12.10
N ASN A 10 -5.28 3.77 -11.51
CA ASN A 10 -4.46 4.83 -12.09
C ASN A 10 -2.95 4.55 -11.91
N ALA A 11 -2.11 5.36 -12.54
CA ALA A 11 -0.66 5.17 -12.52
C ALA A 11 -0.06 5.13 -11.10
N HIS A 12 -0.52 6.00 -10.20
CA HIS A 12 -0.03 6.01 -8.81
C HIS A 12 -0.51 4.78 -8.04
N GLU A 13 -1.75 4.35 -8.25
CA GLU A 13 -2.33 3.14 -7.64
C GLU A 13 -1.55 1.90 -8.06
N LYS A 14 -1.28 1.74 -9.35
CA LYS A 14 -0.45 0.64 -9.89
C LYS A 14 0.95 0.65 -9.27
N LEU A 15 1.60 1.82 -9.23
CA LEU A 15 2.96 1.95 -8.68
C LEU A 15 3.03 1.63 -7.18
N VAL A 16 2.09 2.16 -6.39
CA VAL A 16 2.04 1.89 -4.94
C VAL A 16 1.71 0.43 -4.68
N TYR A 17 0.77 -0.15 -5.44
CA TYR A 17 0.43 -1.56 -5.32
C TYR A 17 1.62 -2.48 -5.64
N LEU A 18 2.33 -2.24 -6.75
CA LEU A 18 3.57 -2.94 -7.09
C LEU A 18 4.62 -2.83 -6.00
N TYR A 19 4.79 -1.64 -5.42
CA TYR A 19 5.75 -1.46 -4.34
C TYR A 19 5.38 -2.30 -3.11
N LEU A 20 4.09 -2.34 -2.75
CA LEU A 20 3.62 -3.15 -1.63
C LEU A 20 3.79 -4.64 -1.90
N THR A 21 3.47 -5.13 -3.10
CA THR A 21 3.64 -6.55 -3.45
C THR A 21 5.12 -6.96 -3.45
N CYS A 22 6.01 -6.12 -4.00
CA CYS A 22 7.46 -6.35 -3.97
C CYS A 22 8.06 -6.33 -2.57
N THR A 23 7.40 -5.71 -1.59
CA THR A 23 7.87 -5.62 -0.19
C THR A 23 7.03 -6.46 0.77
N ALA A 24 6.09 -7.24 0.24
CA ALA A 24 5.25 -8.14 1.03
C ALA A 24 6.06 -9.36 1.47
N ASN A 25 5.76 -9.85 2.67
CA ASN A 25 6.30 -11.11 3.18
C ASN A 25 5.52 -12.32 2.60
N SER A 26 5.87 -13.53 3.05
CA SER A 26 5.18 -14.77 2.65
C SER A 26 3.68 -14.83 3.00
N ASN A 27 3.20 -13.92 3.85
CA ASN A 27 1.79 -13.80 4.23
C ASN A 27 1.08 -12.68 3.47
N MET A 28 1.65 -12.20 2.36
CA MET A 28 1.10 -11.10 1.55
C MET A 28 0.94 -9.79 2.32
N GLN A 29 1.81 -9.57 3.32
CA GLN A 29 1.75 -8.39 4.20
C GLN A 29 3.00 -7.52 4.03
N ALA A 30 2.80 -6.24 3.82
CA ALA A 30 3.83 -5.21 3.76
C ALA A 30 3.63 -4.20 4.90
N SER A 31 4.69 -3.77 5.57
CA SER A 31 4.60 -2.76 6.65
C SER A 31 5.46 -1.50 6.45
N PRO A 32 5.63 -0.96 5.22
CA PRO A 32 6.37 0.28 5.01
C PRO A 32 5.67 1.48 5.64
N SER A 33 6.45 2.43 6.14
CA SER A 33 5.88 3.72 6.57
C SER A 33 5.36 4.51 5.36
N LEU A 34 4.39 5.39 5.59
CA LEU A 34 3.84 6.25 4.54
C LEU A 34 4.93 7.11 3.86
N SER A 35 5.90 7.58 4.63
CA SER A 35 7.06 8.32 4.11
C SER A 35 7.94 7.46 3.19
N LYS A 36 8.08 6.16 3.50
CA LYS A 36 8.85 5.23 2.68
C LYS A 36 8.16 4.92 1.36
N ILE A 37 6.84 4.74 1.38
CA ILE A 37 6.02 4.62 0.15
C ILE A 37 6.18 5.87 -0.70
N ALA A 38 5.99 7.05 -0.11
CA ALA A 38 6.11 8.33 -0.82
C ALA A 38 7.49 8.49 -1.49
N LYS A 39 8.56 8.20 -0.76
CA LYS A 39 9.93 8.25 -1.28
C LYS A 39 10.16 7.25 -2.41
N GLN A 40 9.74 5.99 -2.25
CA GLN A 40 10.03 4.95 -3.23
C GLN A 40 9.19 5.08 -4.50
N CYS A 41 7.96 5.57 -4.37
CA CYS A 41 7.07 5.81 -5.49
C CYS A 41 7.23 7.22 -6.09
N SER A 42 8.18 8.03 -5.60
CA SER A 42 8.42 9.42 -6.07
C SER A 42 7.16 10.30 -6.07
N ILE A 43 6.32 10.15 -5.05
CA ILE A 43 5.07 10.92 -4.86
C ILE A 43 5.09 11.66 -3.54
N SER A 44 4.23 12.68 -3.40
CA SER A 44 4.07 13.36 -2.12
C SER A 44 3.46 12.42 -1.07
N ARG A 45 3.71 12.71 0.22
CA ARG A 45 3.13 11.94 1.32
C ARG A 45 1.60 11.99 1.32
N SER A 46 1.00 13.11 0.92
CA SER A 46 -0.45 13.25 0.78
C SER A 46 -1.00 12.41 -0.38
N THR A 47 -0.31 12.37 -1.52
CA THR A 47 -0.64 11.49 -2.64
C THR A 47 -0.53 10.02 -2.22
N ALA A 48 0.55 9.61 -1.56
CA ALA A 48 0.68 8.25 -1.04
C ALA A 48 -0.48 7.87 -0.11
N LYS A 49 -0.89 8.77 0.79
CA LYS A 49 -2.03 8.53 1.70
C LYS A 49 -3.33 8.33 0.93
N ARG A 50 -3.58 9.20 -0.05
CA ARG A 50 -4.78 9.14 -0.90
C ARG A 50 -4.81 7.86 -1.72
N THR A 51 -3.70 7.52 -2.36
CA THR A 51 -3.56 6.30 -3.16
C THR A 51 -3.81 5.04 -2.33
N ILE A 52 -3.26 4.97 -1.11
CA ILE A 52 -3.53 3.86 -0.20
C ILE A 52 -5.02 3.77 0.14
N ASN A 53 -5.67 4.89 0.46
CA ASN A 53 -7.11 4.89 0.74
C ASN A 53 -7.93 4.43 -0.48
N ASN A 54 -7.60 4.91 -1.68
CA ASN A 54 -8.26 4.47 -2.91
C ASN A 54 -8.09 2.96 -3.14
N LEU A 55 -6.89 2.41 -2.91
CA LEU A 55 -6.63 0.97 -3.04
C LEU A 55 -7.44 0.15 -2.03
N VAL A 56 -7.64 0.67 -0.82
CA VAL A 56 -8.53 0.06 0.19
C VAL A 56 -9.99 0.12 -0.25
N GLU A 57 -10.46 1.29 -0.69
CA GLU A 57 -11.85 1.47 -1.18
C GLU A 57 -12.16 0.58 -2.38
N LYS A 58 -11.20 0.40 -3.29
CA LYS A 58 -11.32 -0.50 -4.44
C LYS A 58 -11.11 -1.99 -4.09
N GLY A 59 -10.77 -2.31 -2.84
CA GLY A 59 -10.61 -3.69 -2.36
C GLY A 59 -9.37 -4.41 -2.89
N TRP A 60 -8.30 -3.68 -3.23
CA TRP A 60 -7.00 -4.25 -3.63
C TRP A 60 -6.12 -4.58 -2.44
N ILE A 61 -6.20 -3.78 -1.39
CA ILE A 61 -5.44 -3.96 -0.15
C ILE A 61 -6.35 -3.76 1.07
N ALA A 62 -6.02 -4.40 2.19
CA ALA A 62 -6.52 -4.03 3.50
C ALA A 62 -5.43 -3.23 4.25
N LYS A 63 -5.84 -2.31 5.13
CA LYS A 63 -4.93 -1.52 5.96
C LYS A 63 -5.29 -1.68 7.44
N ASP A 64 -4.37 -2.20 8.22
CA ASP A 64 -4.47 -2.28 9.67
C ASP A 64 -3.56 -1.22 10.32
N THR A 65 -4.20 -0.27 11.00
CA THR A 65 -3.51 0.70 11.88
C THR A 65 -3.23 0.04 13.22
N ARG A 66 -1.98 -0.37 13.44
CA ARG A 66 -1.53 -0.89 14.74
C ARG A 66 -1.29 0.27 15.70
N HIS A 67 -2.21 0.47 16.63
CA HIS A 67 -2.02 1.37 17.79
C HIS A 67 -1.60 0.55 19.01
N PHE A 68 -0.52 0.93 19.69
CA PHE A 68 -0.25 0.45 21.04
C PHE A 68 -0.83 1.44 22.07
N GLN A 69 -1.27 0.91 23.21
CA GLN A 69 -1.77 1.68 24.35
C GLN A 69 -0.73 2.69 24.89
N ASP A 70 0.56 2.48 24.64
CA ASP A 70 1.67 3.33 25.12
C ASP A 70 2.01 4.54 24.22
N GLY A 71 1.16 4.89 23.25
CA GLY A 71 1.33 6.12 22.45
C GLY A 71 2.40 6.06 21.36
N ASN A 72 3.13 4.94 21.22
CA ASN A 72 4.07 4.72 20.13
C ASN A 72 3.33 4.22 18.86
N TYR A 73 3.57 4.90 17.74
CA TYR A 73 2.97 4.58 16.44
C TYR A 73 3.80 3.49 15.74
N HIS A 74 3.24 2.31 15.52
CA HIS A 74 3.83 1.37 14.55
C HIS A 74 3.46 1.78 13.12
N SER A 75 4.28 1.38 12.15
CA SER A 75 3.91 1.52 10.73
C SER A 75 2.62 0.75 10.45
N ASN A 76 1.79 1.30 9.56
CA ASN A 76 0.61 0.59 9.07
C ASN A 76 1.05 -0.74 8.46
N GLN A 77 0.23 -1.76 8.65
CA GLN A 77 0.34 -3.01 7.93
C GLN A 77 -0.67 -2.99 6.77
N TYR A 78 -0.19 -3.37 5.59
CA TYR A 78 -1.00 -3.50 4.39
C TYR A 78 -1.01 -4.96 3.97
N THR A 79 -2.20 -5.51 3.73
CA THR A 79 -2.39 -6.88 3.26
C THR A 79 -2.88 -6.84 1.83
N ILE A 80 -2.20 -7.53 0.92
CA ILE A 80 -2.60 -7.64 -0.47
C ILE A 80 -3.78 -8.63 -0.56
N LEU A 81 -4.90 -8.20 -1.18
CA LEU A 81 -6.14 -9.00 -1.22
C LEU A 81 -6.39 -9.68 -2.57
N ARG A 82 -5.71 -9.25 -3.62
CA ARG A 82 -5.85 -9.78 -4.98
C ARG A 82 -4.46 -10.08 -5.52
N GLU A 83 -4.34 -11.05 -6.41
CA GLU A 83 -3.12 -11.24 -7.21
C GLU A 83 -3.37 -10.65 -8.61
N ALA A 84 -2.30 -10.17 -9.26
CA ALA A 84 -2.30 -9.50 -10.57
C ALA A 84 -1.07 -9.89 -11.39
#